data_AF-A0AA95BQN8-F1
#
_entry.id   AF-A0AA95BQN8-F1
#
_cell.length_a   1.000
_cell.length_b   1.000
_cell.length_c   1.000
_cell.angle_alpha   90.00
_cell.angle_beta   90.00
_cell.angle_gamma   90.00
#
_symmetry.space_group_name_H-M   'P 1'
#
loop_
_entity.id
_entity.type
_entity.pdbx_description
1 polymer ?
#
loop_
_entity_poly.entity_id
_entity_poly.type
_entity_poly.pdbx_seq_one_letter_code
_entity_poly.pdbx_strand_id
1 'polypeptide(L)'
;MNDSEGLVGASGFDPQQLILRAKRRRNFSERFDSFSDAYVWVLAALVALAYLFSAIFGLIFALLGQGVAHPKMPTAVWSLQELSPILLVLAAIWLLRLLLHLGPVAVNAATADWWLPLPLSSASLRARALRKALLFGMLASAFAGVLWLIVLYGLTGAFDPLLAGCALACFVLAGLLLANAGVIVQSFGLQSPAQRWLGRSVMAIIAVLAVSWGLLAAENQWTMSAVQGVAASILQLRTWTYASAILLPLGIIGTWWAMQRNRHIGSRSLRSSGEKQQLALGTLMQADGRAATGPSAVAIGRRRRHGTLIAARLPVIWRILALRLMRAGYWRTTAGYLLLVMALAAAVDQVANPLSAVVFYAALGVLLALNLSGVIAPLLTQPQLTQHLGQSAARLSQTAALFAVLGSAVALSALTGGLGLLGIVDLSRFWLWCAALVIGALGSAAASLGHAQRKERDWESLLGSATSEATIGFVLFSELSTLVRAMATFAPMFSLALSPSTEIAWPLWVISSVFTVPALRLLVGEFPRRSRG
;
A
#
# COMPACT_ATOMS: atom_id res chain seq x y z
N MET A 1 -85.46 -16.77 -32.98
CA MET A 1 -84.81 -15.46 -32.72
C MET A 1 -84.81 -15.26 -31.23
N ASN A 2 -83.63 -15.38 -30.60
CA ASN A 2 -83.28 -14.79 -29.30
C ASN A 2 -81.80 -15.10 -29.03
N ASP A 3 -80.98 -14.07 -29.20
CA ASP A 3 -79.92 -13.57 -28.32
C ASP A 3 -79.20 -14.57 -27.41
N SER A 4 -78.01 -14.99 -27.86
CA SER A 4 -76.91 -15.36 -26.97
C SER A 4 -75.55 -15.05 -27.61
N GLU A 5 -75.37 -13.80 -28.05
CA GLU A 5 -74.04 -13.16 -28.05
C GLU A 5 -73.78 -12.65 -26.64
N GLY A 6 -73.25 -13.54 -25.79
CA GLY A 6 -72.97 -13.27 -24.38
C GLY A 6 -71.47 -13.32 -24.09
N LEU A 7 -70.75 -12.29 -24.53
CA LEU A 7 -69.59 -11.69 -23.87
C LEU A 7 -68.62 -12.67 -23.15
N VAL A 8 -67.68 -13.26 -23.90
CA VAL A 8 -66.36 -13.57 -23.35
C VAL A 8 -65.71 -12.22 -23.05
N GLY A 9 -65.89 -11.75 -21.80
CA GLY A 9 -65.26 -10.54 -21.32
C GLY A 9 -63.76 -10.63 -21.58
N ALA A 10 -63.28 -9.80 -22.50
CA ALA A 10 -61.87 -9.50 -22.64
C ALA A 10 -61.39 -9.12 -21.23
N SER A 11 -60.64 -10.00 -20.57
CA SER A 11 -59.92 -9.65 -19.35
C SER A 11 -59.06 -8.46 -19.73
N GLY A 12 -59.50 -7.26 -19.31
CA GLY A 12 -58.94 -6.00 -19.75
C GLY A 12 -57.43 -6.09 -19.69
N PHE A 13 -56.78 -5.96 -20.84
CA PHE A 13 -55.35 -5.92 -20.93
C PHE A 13 -54.91 -4.69 -20.13
N ASP A 14 -54.49 -4.92 -18.88
CA ASP A 14 -54.08 -3.86 -17.97
C ASP A 14 -52.57 -3.65 -18.12
N PRO A 15 -52.13 -2.66 -18.94
CA PRO A 15 -50.72 -2.45 -19.21
C PRO A 15 -49.92 -2.15 -17.93
N GLN A 16 -50.58 -1.66 -16.87
CA GLN A 16 -49.93 -1.39 -15.59
C GLN A 16 -49.49 -2.68 -14.90
N GLN A 17 -50.29 -3.76 -14.97
CA GLN A 17 -49.92 -5.05 -14.38
C GLN A 17 -48.79 -5.74 -15.14
N LEU A 18 -48.74 -5.57 -16.47
CA LEU A 18 -47.65 -6.05 -17.30
C LEU A 18 -46.34 -5.31 -17.02
N ILE A 19 -46.40 -3.98 -16.89
CA ILE A 19 -45.24 -3.15 -16.51
C ILE A 19 -44.77 -3.50 -15.09
N LEU A 20 -45.69 -3.73 -14.14
CA LEU A 20 -45.35 -4.14 -12.78
C LEU A 20 -44.74 -5.54 -12.73
N ARG A 21 -45.23 -6.49 -13.53
CA ARG A 21 -44.65 -7.84 -13.66
C ARG A 21 -43.28 -7.80 -14.34
N ALA A 22 -43.11 -7.00 -15.39
CA ALA A 22 -41.82 -6.79 -16.05
C ALA A 22 -40.81 -6.10 -15.11
N LYS A 23 -41.23 -5.06 -14.37
CA LYS A 23 -40.41 -4.42 -13.32
C LYS A 23 -40.05 -5.39 -12.20
N ARG A 24 -40.96 -6.26 -11.75
CA ARG A 24 -40.67 -7.27 -10.72
C ARG A 24 -39.67 -8.31 -11.21
N ARG A 25 -39.82 -8.83 -12.44
CA ARG A 25 -38.87 -9.79 -13.03
C ARG A 25 -37.50 -9.17 -13.27
N ARG A 26 -37.46 -7.93 -13.78
CA ARG A 26 -36.22 -7.16 -13.94
C ARG A 26 -35.56 -6.85 -12.59
N ASN A 27 -36.32 -6.43 -11.57
CA ASN A 27 -35.78 -6.20 -10.23
C ASN A 27 -35.31 -7.51 -9.58
N PHE A 28 -35.92 -8.66 -9.90
CA PHE A 28 -35.48 -9.95 -9.40
C PHE A 28 -34.19 -10.41 -10.08
N SER A 29 -34.09 -10.29 -11.42
CA SER A 29 -32.85 -10.60 -12.14
C SER A 29 -31.72 -9.65 -11.74
N GLU A 30 -31.95 -8.34 -11.67
CA GLU A 30 -30.97 -7.37 -11.19
C GLU A 30 -30.53 -7.67 -9.74
N ARG A 31 -31.43 -8.15 -8.87
CA ARG A 31 -31.09 -8.58 -7.51
C ARG A 31 -30.31 -9.88 -7.49
N PHE A 32 -30.68 -10.85 -8.31
CA PHE A 32 -30.02 -12.16 -8.38
C PHE A 32 -28.62 -12.03 -8.98
N ASP A 33 -28.45 -11.26 -10.06
CA ASP A 33 -27.16 -10.92 -10.64
C ASP A 33 -26.31 -10.15 -9.62
N SER A 34 -26.88 -9.16 -8.92
CA SER A 34 -26.16 -8.44 -7.87
C SER A 34 -25.76 -9.34 -6.68
N PHE A 35 -26.54 -10.38 -6.38
CA PHE A 35 -26.27 -11.33 -5.30
C PHE A 35 -25.20 -12.35 -5.71
N SER A 36 -25.28 -12.85 -6.95
CA SER A 36 -24.27 -13.70 -7.58
C SER A 36 -22.92 -12.98 -7.64
N ASP A 37 -22.89 -11.75 -8.17
CA ASP A 37 -21.68 -10.93 -8.21
C ASP A 37 -21.16 -10.67 -6.80
N ALA A 38 -22.02 -10.27 -5.85
CA ALA A 38 -21.59 -10.04 -4.48
C ALA A 38 -21.00 -11.31 -3.85
N TYR A 39 -21.58 -12.48 -4.11
CA TYR A 39 -21.05 -13.75 -3.61
C TYR A 39 -19.68 -14.08 -4.19
N VAL A 40 -19.50 -13.95 -5.50
CA VAL A 40 -18.21 -14.19 -6.18
C VAL A 40 -17.16 -13.21 -5.66
N TRP A 41 -17.49 -11.92 -5.51
CA TRP A 41 -16.59 -10.93 -4.94
C TRP A 41 -16.24 -11.20 -3.49
N VAL A 42 -17.19 -11.67 -2.67
CA VAL A 42 -16.93 -12.04 -1.26
C VAL A 42 -16.03 -13.25 -1.18
N LEU A 43 -16.25 -14.28 -2.01
CA LEU A 43 -15.41 -15.48 -2.06
C LEU A 43 -13.99 -15.14 -2.55
N ALA A 44 -13.88 -14.35 -3.62
CA ALA A 44 -12.59 -13.88 -4.12
C ALA A 44 -11.85 -13.04 -3.07
N ALA A 45 -12.57 -12.16 -2.35
CA ALA A 45 -12.00 -11.39 -1.25
C ALA A 45 -11.52 -12.29 -0.10
N LEU A 46 -12.28 -13.32 0.26
CA LEU A 46 -11.90 -14.31 1.28
C LEU A 46 -10.63 -15.07 0.89
N VAL A 47 -10.55 -15.56 -0.35
CA VAL A 47 -9.36 -16.24 -0.87
C VAL A 47 -8.15 -15.31 -0.90
N ALA A 48 -8.33 -14.08 -1.38
CA ALA A 48 -7.28 -13.06 -1.37
C ALA A 48 -6.81 -12.73 0.05
N LEU A 49 -7.73 -12.61 1.01
CA LEU A 49 -7.43 -12.42 2.43
C LEU A 49 -6.67 -13.60 3.01
N ALA A 50 -7.03 -14.84 2.68
CA ALA A 50 -6.32 -16.03 3.16
C ALA A 50 -4.88 -16.08 2.65
N TYR A 51 -4.64 -15.80 1.37
CA TYR A 51 -3.29 -15.69 0.82
C TYR A 51 -2.51 -14.52 1.42
N LEU A 52 -3.16 -13.37 1.59
CA LEU A 52 -2.55 -12.21 2.23
C LEU A 52 -2.15 -12.52 3.68
N PHE A 53 -3.02 -13.19 4.44
CA PHE A 53 -2.70 -13.63 5.80
C PHE A 53 -1.57 -14.64 5.83
N SER A 54 -1.54 -15.61 4.92
CA SER A 54 -0.45 -16.58 4.81
C SER A 54 0.89 -15.89 4.52
N ALA A 55 0.92 -14.94 3.59
CA ALA A 55 2.10 -14.16 3.26
C ALA A 55 2.56 -13.30 4.45
N ILE A 56 1.63 -12.65 5.14
CA ILE A 56 1.92 -11.81 6.32
C ILE A 56 2.40 -12.67 7.49
N PHE A 57 1.83 -13.85 7.71
CA PHE A 57 2.29 -14.79 8.70
C PHE A 57 3.73 -15.25 8.38
N GLY A 58 4.02 -15.61 7.14
CA GLY A 58 5.39 -15.94 6.71
C GLY A 58 6.39 -14.79 6.92
N LEU A 59 5.97 -13.55 6.63
CA LEU A 59 6.74 -12.34 6.89
C LEU A 59 7.05 -12.17 8.39
N ILE A 60 6.04 -12.36 9.23
CA ILE A 60 6.15 -12.26 10.69
C ILE A 60 7.06 -13.35 11.23
N PHE A 61 6.94 -14.59 10.76
CA PHE A 61 7.85 -15.69 11.12
C PHE A 61 9.30 -15.36 10.76
N ALA A 62 9.53 -14.81 9.57
CA ALA A 62 10.85 -14.37 9.14
C ALA A 62 11.42 -13.23 10.01
N LEU A 63 10.56 -12.29 10.43
CA LEU A 63 10.93 -11.18 11.33
C LEU A 63 11.19 -11.64 12.77
N LEU A 64 10.47 -12.68 13.23
CA LEU A 64 10.59 -13.25 14.57
C LEU A 64 11.77 -14.19 14.71
N GLY A 65 12.23 -14.80 13.61
CA GLY A 65 13.43 -15.62 13.63
C GLY A 65 13.33 -16.90 14.46
N GLN A 66 12.12 -17.41 14.71
CA GLN A 66 11.92 -18.64 15.49
C GLN A 66 12.75 -19.78 14.87
N GLY A 67 13.79 -20.22 15.59
CA GLY A 67 14.66 -21.33 15.20
C GLY A 67 16.08 -20.95 14.75
N VAL A 68 16.47 -19.66 14.72
CA VAL A 68 17.85 -19.23 14.41
C VAL A 68 18.37 -18.32 15.53
N ALA A 69 19.61 -18.54 15.99
CA ALA A 69 20.20 -17.76 17.07
C ALA A 69 20.29 -16.27 16.69
N HIS A 70 19.71 -15.40 17.54
CA HIS A 70 19.80 -13.95 17.35
C HIS A 70 21.18 -13.43 17.79
N PRO A 71 21.93 -12.73 16.92
CA PRO A 71 23.04 -11.92 17.38
C PRO A 71 22.50 -10.79 18.26
N LYS A 72 22.79 -10.83 19.57
CA LYS A 72 22.40 -9.77 20.50
C LYS A 72 23.10 -8.47 20.10
N MET A 73 22.33 -7.47 19.71
CA MET A 73 22.87 -6.15 19.36
C MET A 73 22.93 -5.25 20.59
N PRO A 74 24.06 -4.56 20.87
CA PRO A 74 24.19 -3.70 22.04
C PRO A 74 23.26 -2.47 21.99
N THR A 75 22.77 -2.08 20.81
CA THR A 75 21.87 -0.93 20.60
C THR A 75 20.39 -1.31 20.60
N ALA A 76 20.06 -2.60 20.55
CA ALA A 76 18.70 -3.08 20.41
C ALA A 76 18.05 -3.26 21.79
N VAL A 77 17.30 -2.24 22.20
CA VAL A 77 16.77 -2.15 23.57
C VAL A 77 15.29 -2.55 23.65
N TRP A 78 14.56 -2.52 22.53
CA TRP A 78 13.13 -2.86 22.51
C TRP A 78 12.87 -4.29 22.06
N SER A 79 11.93 -4.94 22.75
CA SER A 79 11.25 -6.11 22.19
C SER A 79 10.16 -5.68 21.21
N LEU A 80 9.87 -6.50 20.19
CA LEU A 80 8.80 -6.20 19.22
C LEU A 80 7.42 -6.14 19.90
N GLN A 81 7.26 -6.83 21.04
CA GLN A 81 6.07 -6.78 21.88
C GLN A 81 5.86 -5.39 22.51
N GLU A 82 6.93 -4.73 22.96
CA GLU A 82 6.89 -3.38 23.55
C GLU A 82 6.52 -2.28 22.55
N LEU A 83 6.81 -2.50 21.26
CA LEU A 83 6.41 -1.60 20.19
C LEU A 83 4.97 -1.79 19.72
N SER A 84 4.35 -2.94 20.02
CA SER A 84 2.97 -3.25 19.63
C SER A 84 1.91 -2.20 20.04
N PRO A 85 1.91 -1.60 21.26
CA PRO A 85 0.96 -0.53 21.62
C PRO A 85 1.14 0.72 20.76
N ILE A 86 2.38 1.06 20.44
CA ILE A 86 2.70 2.28 19.69
C ILE A 86 2.27 2.10 18.23
N LEU A 87 2.45 0.90 17.68
CA LEU A 87 1.94 0.53 16.37
C LEU A 87 0.41 0.61 16.30
N LEU A 88 -0.32 0.25 17.36
CA LEU A 88 -1.78 0.42 17.43
C LEU A 88 -2.20 1.88 17.32
N VAL A 89 -1.55 2.76 18.09
CA VAL A 89 -1.83 4.20 18.06
C VAL A 89 -1.53 4.78 16.68
N LEU A 90 -0.40 4.41 16.07
CA LEU A 90 -0.04 4.83 14.72
C LEU A 90 -1.03 4.30 13.68
N ALA A 91 -1.47 3.05 13.79
CA ALA A 91 -2.47 2.45 12.91
C ALA A 91 -3.80 3.22 13.00
N ALA A 92 -4.26 3.56 14.21
CA ALA A 92 -5.47 4.36 14.40
C ALA A 92 -5.34 5.77 13.79
N ILE A 93 -4.18 6.43 13.94
CA ILE A 93 -3.91 7.74 13.33
C ILE A 93 -3.93 7.66 11.80
N TRP A 94 -3.30 6.62 11.22
CA TRP A 94 -3.29 6.41 9.78
C TRP A 94 -4.68 6.08 9.24
N LEU A 95 -5.45 5.27 9.95
CA LEU A 95 -6.81 4.92 9.59
C LEU A 95 -7.74 6.13 9.65
N LEU A 96 -7.59 6.98 10.68
CA LEU A 96 -8.29 8.26 10.75
C LEU A 96 -7.91 9.18 9.59
N ARG A 97 -6.61 9.26 9.26
CA ARG A 97 -6.12 10.06 8.13
C ARG A 97 -6.69 9.57 6.80
N LEU A 98 -6.79 8.25 6.62
CA LEU A 98 -7.41 7.61 5.47
C LEU A 98 -8.89 7.95 5.39
N LEU A 99 -9.63 7.80 6.49
CA LEU A 99 -11.06 8.16 6.57
C LEU A 99 -11.30 9.65 6.33
N LEU A 100 -10.42 10.53 6.81
CA LEU A 100 -10.47 11.97 6.52
C LEU A 100 -10.19 12.29 5.06
N HIS A 101 -9.38 11.48 4.35
CA HIS A 101 -9.15 11.63 2.92
C HIS A 101 -10.32 11.12 2.08
N LEU A 102 -10.86 9.96 2.45
CA LEU A 102 -11.92 9.29 1.69
C LEU A 102 -13.31 9.91 1.97
N GLY A 103 -13.61 10.29 3.22
CA GLY A 103 -14.89 10.87 3.63
C GLY A 103 -16.13 10.00 3.37
N PRO A 104 -17.33 10.45 3.78
CA PRO A 104 -18.58 9.88 3.36
C PRO A 104 -18.86 10.33 1.93
N VAL A 105 -18.64 9.45 0.97
CA VAL A 105 -18.94 9.72 -0.44
C VAL A 105 -20.35 9.28 -0.75
N ALA A 106 -21.18 10.25 -1.12
CA ALA A 106 -22.56 10.00 -1.50
C ALA A 106 -22.74 9.77 -3.02
N VAL A 107 -21.89 10.39 -3.84
CA VAL A 107 -22.03 10.46 -5.30
C VAL A 107 -20.63 10.45 -5.95
N ASN A 108 -20.45 9.71 -7.06
CA ASN A 108 -19.21 9.70 -7.85
C ASN A 108 -18.93 11.09 -8.43
N ALA A 109 -17.66 11.46 -8.66
CA ALA A 109 -17.33 12.82 -9.14
C ALA A 109 -18.04 13.18 -10.46
N ALA A 110 -18.09 12.24 -11.40
CA ALA A 110 -18.77 12.41 -12.69
C ALA A 110 -20.30 12.59 -12.56
N THR A 111 -20.93 11.97 -11.55
CA THR A 111 -22.37 12.16 -11.29
C THR A 111 -22.64 13.36 -10.38
N ALA A 112 -21.65 13.79 -9.61
CA ALA A 112 -21.74 14.93 -8.72
C ALA A 112 -21.85 16.26 -9.48
N ASP A 113 -21.24 16.38 -10.66
CA ASP A 113 -21.19 17.61 -11.46
C ASP A 113 -22.57 18.15 -11.85
N TRP A 114 -23.50 17.29 -12.23
CA TRP A 114 -24.83 17.69 -12.66
C TRP A 114 -25.91 17.43 -11.59
N TRP A 115 -25.65 16.56 -10.61
CA TRP A 115 -26.64 16.13 -9.62
C TRP A 115 -26.64 16.94 -8.32
N LEU A 116 -25.47 17.34 -7.80
CA LEU A 116 -25.36 18.16 -6.59
C LEU A 116 -25.92 19.59 -6.66
N PRO A 117 -25.95 20.29 -7.83
CA PRO A 117 -26.56 21.61 -7.91
C PRO A 117 -28.11 21.59 -7.94
N LEU A 118 -28.74 20.42 -8.09
CA LEU A 118 -30.21 20.30 -8.12
C LEU A 118 -30.80 20.48 -6.71
N PRO A 119 -31.96 21.17 -6.57
CA PRO A 119 -32.64 21.39 -5.29
C PRO A 119 -33.42 20.14 -4.84
N LEU A 120 -32.80 18.97 -4.87
CA LEU A 120 -33.39 17.70 -4.44
C LEU A 120 -32.95 17.34 -3.02
N SER A 121 -33.83 16.67 -2.26
CA SER A 121 -33.53 16.25 -0.89
C SER A 121 -32.40 15.21 -0.88
N SER A 122 -31.19 15.62 -0.48
CA SER A 122 -30.00 14.75 -0.41
C SER A 122 -29.94 13.85 0.85
N ALA A 123 -30.98 13.86 1.68
CA ALA A 123 -31.01 13.18 2.98
C ALA A 123 -30.83 11.66 2.88
N SER A 124 -31.50 11.00 1.94
CA SER A 124 -31.41 9.54 1.73
C SER A 124 -30.02 9.11 1.25
N LEU A 125 -29.40 9.90 0.37
CA LEU A 125 -28.03 9.65 -0.09
C LEU A 125 -27.00 9.88 1.00
N ARG A 126 -27.15 10.94 1.79
CA ARG A 126 -26.25 11.21 2.93
C ARG A 126 -26.35 10.12 4.00
N ALA A 127 -27.54 9.60 4.26
CA ALA A 127 -27.74 8.47 5.16
C ALA A 127 -27.05 7.20 4.64
N ARG A 128 -27.16 6.92 3.32
CA ARG A 128 -26.47 5.79 2.69
C ARG A 128 -24.95 5.97 2.68
N ALA A 129 -24.45 7.18 2.44
CA ALA A 129 -23.04 7.53 2.47
C ALA A 129 -22.44 7.37 3.87
N LEU A 130 -23.15 7.82 4.90
CA LEU A 130 -22.76 7.63 6.30
C LEU A 130 -22.67 6.14 6.64
N ARG A 131 -23.67 5.35 6.26
CA ARG A 131 -23.65 3.90 6.48
C ARG A 131 -22.46 3.24 5.79
N LYS A 132 -22.15 3.62 4.54
CA LYS A 132 -20.98 3.11 3.81
C LYS A 132 -19.66 3.51 4.49
N ALA A 133 -19.53 4.76 4.95
CA ALA A 133 -18.34 5.23 5.65
C ALA A 133 -18.13 4.52 6.99
N LEU A 134 -19.20 4.29 7.75
CA LEU A 134 -19.18 3.51 8.98
C LEU A 134 -18.77 2.07 8.74
N LEU A 135 -19.37 1.41 7.73
CA LEU A 135 -19.00 0.05 7.33
C LEU A 135 -17.53 -0.03 6.91
N PHE A 136 -17.06 0.93 6.11
CA PHE A 136 -15.66 0.99 5.70
C PHE A 136 -14.73 1.19 6.89
N GLY A 137 -15.07 2.08 7.84
CA GLY A 137 -14.28 2.29 9.06
C GLY A 137 -14.22 1.05 9.95
N MET A 138 -15.35 0.36 10.15
CA MET A 138 -15.41 -0.91 10.89
C MET A 138 -14.56 -1.99 10.23
N LEU A 139 -14.72 -2.18 8.92
CA LEU A 139 -13.98 -3.21 8.17
C LEU A 139 -12.48 -2.92 8.11
N ALA A 140 -12.08 -1.68 7.84
CA ALA A 140 -10.68 -1.29 7.79
C ALA A 140 -10.01 -1.45 9.15
N SER A 141 -10.70 -1.08 10.23
CA SER A 141 -10.17 -1.19 11.59
C SER A 141 -10.13 -2.64 12.07
N ALA A 142 -11.17 -3.43 11.77
CA ALA A 142 -11.17 -4.87 12.02
C ALA A 142 -10.02 -5.55 11.25
N PHE A 143 -9.82 -5.21 9.98
CA PHE A 143 -8.71 -5.75 9.19
C PHE A 143 -7.35 -5.39 9.80
N ALA A 144 -7.11 -4.12 10.14
CA ALA A 144 -5.90 -3.69 10.84
C ALA A 144 -5.72 -4.40 12.20
N GLY A 145 -6.83 -4.61 12.92
CA GLY A 145 -6.87 -5.32 14.19
C GLY A 145 -6.54 -6.81 14.07
N VAL A 146 -7.07 -7.50 13.06
CA VAL A 146 -6.73 -8.90 12.78
C VAL A 146 -5.26 -9.02 12.41
N LEU A 147 -4.74 -8.12 11.56
CA LEU A 147 -3.32 -8.07 11.25
C LEU A 147 -2.46 -7.91 12.51
N TRP A 148 -2.86 -6.99 13.38
CA TRP A 148 -2.15 -6.75 14.63
C TRP A 148 -2.24 -7.95 15.60
N LEU A 149 -3.40 -8.59 15.72
CA LEU A 149 -3.57 -9.80 16.55
C LEU A 149 -2.70 -10.95 16.04
N ILE A 150 -2.61 -11.15 14.72
CA ILE A 150 -1.74 -12.17 14.13
C ILE A 150 -0.27 -11.88 14.49
N VAL A 151 0.17 -10.63 14.41
CA VAL A 151 1.53 -10.23 14.83
C VAL A 151 1.74 -10.50 16.32
N LEU A 152 0.80 -10.10 17.17
CA LEU A 152 0.89 -10.29 18.62
C LEU A 152 0.92 -11.78 19.01
N TYR A 153 0.06 -12.62 18.43
CA TYR A 153 0.03 -14.05 18.73
C TYR A 153 1.25 -14.79 18.16
N GLY A 154 1.77 -14.35 17.01
CA GLY A 154 3.06 -14.83 16.50
C GLY A 154 4.20 -14.52 17.47
N LEU A 155 4.16 -13.35 18.12
CA LEU A 155 5.14 -12.90 19.10
C LEU A 155 5.05 -13.61 20.46
N THR A 156 3.85 -13.95 20.92
CA THR A 156 3.63 -14.52 22.26
C THR A 156 3.58 -16.04 22.28
N GLY A 157 3.32 -16.68 21.13
CA GLY A 157 3.24 -18.13 20.99
C GLY A 157 2.03 -18.78 21.67
N ALA A 158 1.19 -18.00 22.36
CA ALA A 158 0.03 -18.47 23.10
C ALA A 158 -1.24 -17.82 22.56
N PHE A 159 -2.08 -18.62 21.89
CA PHE A 159 -3.37 -18.17 21.37
C PHE A 159 -4.46 -18.29 22.43
N ASP A 160 -5.00 -17.15 22.85
CA ASP A 160 -6.21 -17.08 23.67
C ASP A 160 -7.38 -16.56 22.82
N PRO A 161 -8.37 -17.41 22.48
CA PRO A 161 -9.50 -17.03 21.64
C PRO A 161 -10.39 -15.96 22.28
N LEU A 162 -10.45 -15.89 23.63
CA LEU A 162 -11.27 -14.90 24.34
C LEU A 162 -10.66 -13.50 24.21
N LEU A 163 -9.34 -13.40 24.39
CA LEU A 163 -8.60 -12.17 24.15
C LEU A 163 -8.77 -11.69 22.70
N ALA A 164 -8.68 -12.62 21.73
CA ALA A 164 -8.82 -12.31 20.32
C ALA A 164 -10.21 -11.76 20.00
N GLY A 165 -11.26 -12.40 20.52
CA GLY A 165 -12.64 -11.97 20.33
C GLY A 165 -12.92 -10.59 20.93
N CYS A 166 -12.47 -10.34 22.17
CA CYS A 166 -12.63 -9.04 22.81
C CYS A 166 -11.82 -7.94 22.12
N ALA A 167 -10.59 -8.22 21.68
CA ALA A 167 -9.78 -7.28 20.93
C ALA A 167 -10.42 -6.94 19.57
N LEU A 168 -10.94 -7.93 18.85
CA LEU A 168 -11.65 -7.72 17.59
C LEU A 168 -12.89 -6.82 17.79
N ALA A 169 -13.67 -7.05 18.85
CA ALA A 169 -14.79 -6.19 19.20
C ALA A 169 -14.34 -4.73 19.46
N CYS A 170 -13.25 -4.54 20.23
CA CYS A 170 -12.61 -3.24 20.40
C CYS A 170 -12.21 -2.59 19.07
N PHE A 171 -11.59 -3.33 18.16
CA PHE A 171 -11.18 -2.80 16.85
C PHE A 171 -12.38 -2.36 16.00
N VAL A 172 -13.48 -3.11 16.02
CA VAL A 172 -14.71 -2.74 15.33
C VAL A 172 -15.29 -1.45 15.92
N LEU A 173 -15.40 -1.36 17.24
CA LEU A 173 -15.89 -0.17 17.95
C LEU A 173 -14.99 1.06 17.72
N ALA A 174 -13.67 0.88 17.75
CA ALA A 174 -12.69 1.92 17.44
C ALA A 174 -12.84 2.40 15.99
N GLY A 175 -13.01 1.50 15.02
CA GLY A 175 -13.24 1.85 13.61
C GLY A 175 -14.51 2.67 13.41
N LEU A 176 -15.59 2.32 14.10
CA LEU A 176 -16.85 3.06 14.10
C LEU A 176 -16.68 4.47 14.68
N LEU A 177 -15.94 4.59 15.79
CA LEU A 177 -15.58 5.89 16.40
C LEU A 177 -14.71 6.76 15.48
N LEU A 178 -13.69 6.18 14.85
CA LEU A 178 -12.83 6.88 13.90
C LEU A 178 -13.60 7.37 12.67
N ALA A 179 -14.55 6.56 12.16
CA ALA A 179 -15.44 6.97 11.09
C ALA A 179 -16.35 8.13 11.50
N ASN A 180 -16.94 8.08 12.70
CA ASN A 180 -17.74 9.17 13.24
C ASN A 180 -16.92 10.46 13.41
N ALA A 181 -15.73 10.36 13.99
CA ALA A 181 -14.82 11.49 14.15
C ALA A 181 -14.45 12.11 12.79
N GLY A 182 -14.21 11.27 11.78
CA GLY A 182 -14.01 11.70 10.39
C GLY A 182 -15.18 12.52 9.87
N VAL A 183 -16.41 12.01 9.99
CA VAL A 183 -17.64 12.71 9.57
C VAL A 183 -17.82 14.05 10.28
N ILE A 184 -17.58 14.09 11.60
CA ILE A 184 -17.70 15.31 12.41
C ILE A 184 -16.70 16.37 11.95
N VAL A 185 -15.42 16.01 11.84
CA VAL A 185 -14.36 16.93 11.37
C VAL A 185 -14.67 17.47 9.97
N GLN A 186 -15.23 16.63 9.11
CA GLN A 186 -15.63 17.05 7.76
C GLN A 186 -16.84 17.98 7.76
N SER A 187 -17.79 17.80 8.66
CA SER A 187 -18.93 18.71 8.82
C SER A 187 -18.51 20.14 9.20
N PHE A 188 -17.39 20.27 9.91
CA PHE A 188 -16.80 21.58 10.26
C PHE A 188 -15.85 22.14 9.19
N GLY A 189 -15.59 21.42 8.09
CA GLY A 189 -14.61 21.84 7.08
C GLY A 189 -13.15 21.84 7.57
N LEU A 190 -12.87 21.23 8.72
CA LEU A 190 -11.56 21.23 9.38
C LEU A 190 -10.64 20.09 8.89
N GLN A 191 -10.85 19.59 7.67
CA GLN A 191 -10.08 18.48 7.08
C GLN A 191 -8.58 18.79 7.02
N SER A 192 -8.23 19.93 6.42
CA SER A 192 -6.84 20.37 6.26
C SER A 192 -6.11 20.60 7.59
N PRO A 193 -6.67 21.33 8.58
CA PRO A 193 -6.02 21.48 9.88
C PRO A 193 -5.92 20.14 10.63
N ALA A 194 -6.97 19.30 10.62
CA ALA A 194 -6.92 17.98 11.27
C ALA A 194 -5.80 17.10 10.69
N GLN A 195 -5.62 17.08 9.37
CA GLN A 195 -4.52 16.34 8.74
C GLN A 195 -3.13 16.87 9.11
N ARG A 196 -2.98 18.19 9.30
CA ARG A 196 -1.72 18.78 9.79
C ARG A 196 -1.45 18.42 11.24
N TRP A 197 -2.47 18.45 12.09
CA TRP A 197 -2.38 18.02 13.49
C TRP A 197 -2.02 16.55 13.60
N LEU A 198 -2.63 15.68 12.80
CA LEU A 198 -2.25 14.26 12.72
C LEU A 198 -0.81 14.07 12.23
N GLY A 199 -0.34 14.91 11.30
CA GLY A 199 1.08 14.89 10.90
C GLY A 199 2.02 15.28 12.04
N ARG A 200 1.65 16.27 12.86
CA ARG A 200 2.41 16.68 14.04
C ARG A 200 2.37 15.63 15.15
N SER A 201 1.25 14.95 15.35
CA SER A 201 1.15 13.89 16.36
C SER A 201 2.04 12.70 16.00
N VAL A 202 2.15 12.32 14.72
CA VAL A 202 3.12 11.31 14.29
C VAL A 202 4.55 11.73 14.62
N MET A 203 4.93 12.99 14.35
CA MET A 203 6.25 13.49 14.71
C MET A 203 6.48 13.53 16.23
N ALA A 204 5.47 13.87 17.02
CA ALA A 204 5.54 13.83 18.47
C ALA A 204 5.73 12.40 18.99
N ILE A 205 5.02 11.42 18.43
CA ILE A 205 5.20 10.00 18.77
C ILE A 205 6.63 9.55 18.43
N ILE A 206 7.17 9.94 17.28
CA ILE A 206 8.56 9.63 16.88
C ILE A 206 9.55 10.27 17.86
N ALA A 207 9.32 11.51 18.29
CA ALA A 207 10.17 12.18 19.26
C ALA A 207 10.13 11.49 20.64
N VAL A 208 8.94 11.11 21.10
CA VAL A 208 8.76 10.35 22.36
C VAL A 208 9.45 8.99 22.26
N LEU A 209 9.31 8.28 21.14
CA LEU A 209 10.03 7.04 20.85
C LEU A 209 11.53 7.25 20.96
N ALA A 210 12.10 8.26 20.29
CA ALA A 210 13.53 8.54 20.34
C ALA A 210 14.05 8.86 21.76
N VAL A 211 13.28 9.64 22.53
CA VAL A 211 13.62 9.94 23.94
C VAL A 211 13.53 8.68 24.81
N SER A 212 12.47 7.88 24.65
CA SER A 212 12.31 6.63 25.38
C SER A 212 13.40 5.61 25.04
N TRP A 213 13.83 5.55 23.77
CA TRP A 213 14.96 4.73 23.34
C TRP A 213 16.25 5.17 24.04
N GLY A 214 16.54 6.48 24.05
CA GLY A 214 17.73 7.01 24.74
C GLY A 214 17.72 6.77 26.25
N LEU A 215 16.56 6.88 26.90
CA LEU A 215 16.40 6.61 28.33
C LEU A 215 16.54 5.12 28.67
N LEU A 216 16.07 4.23 27.79
CA LEU A 216 16.21 2.79 27.95
C LEU A 216 17.64 2.32 27.66
N ALA A 217 18.32 2.93 26.69
CA ALA A 217 19.76 2.71 26.46
C ALA A 217 20.61 3.16 27.65
N ALA A 218 20.12 4.10 28.46
CA ALA A 218 20.72 4.52 29.73
C ALA A 218 20.24 3.69 30.95
N GLU A 219 19.57 2.56 30.72
CA GLU A 219 19.10 1.61 31.74
C GLU A 219 18.20 2.23 32.84
N ASN A 220 17.42 3.25 32.50
CA ASN A 220 16.54 3.89 33.47
C ASN A 220 15.35 2.98 33.87
N GLN A 221 15.27 2.66 35.17
CA GLN A 221 14.26 1.77 35.75
C GLN A 221 12.81 2.25 35.57
N TRP A 222 12.57 3.57 35.58
CA TRP A 222 11.22 4.12 35.41
C TRP A 222 10.68 3.88 34.00
N THR A 223 11.51 4.07 32.98
CA THR A 223 11.11 3.81 31.58
C THR A 223 10.94 2.32 31.30
N MET A 224 11.79 1.46 31.88
CA MET A 224 11.67 0.01 31.72
C MET A 224 10.34 -0.50 32.31
N SER A 225 10.02 -0.10 33.54
CA SER A 225 8.76 -0.49 34.19
C SER A 225 7.52 0.06 33.48
N ALA A 226 7.56 1.29 32.95
CA ALA A 226 6.46 1.86 32.19
C ALA A 226 6.21 1.11 30.86
N VAL A 227 7.27 0.80 30.11
CA VAL A 227 7.19 0.12 28.82
C VAL A 227 6.72 -1.34 28.99
N GLN A 228 7.30 -2.06 29.95
CA GLN A 228 6.87 -3.43 30.28
C GLN A 228 5.43 -3.46 30.81
N GLY A 229 5.03 -2.49 31.63
CA GLY A 229 3.66 -2.38 32.15
C GLY A 229 2.63 -2.19 31.04
N VAL A 230 2.90 -1.31 30.07
CA VAL A 230 2.02 -1.09 28.93
C VAL A 230 1.97 -2.32 28.01
N ALA A 231 3.11 -2.95 27.71
CA ALA A 231 3.16 -4.15 26.90
C ALA A 231 2.39 -5.32 27.55
N ALA A 232 2.58 -5.53 28.85
CA ALA A 232 1.88 -6.57 29.62
C ALA A 232 0.37 -6.32 29.69
N SER A 233 -0.05 -5.05 29.77
CA SER A 233 -1.47 -4.69 29.83
C SER A 233 -2.25 -5.13 28.59
N ILE A 234 -1.61 -5.18 27.43
CA ILE A 234 -2.23 -5.58 26.16
C ILE A 234 -2.56 -7.08 26.13
N LEU A 235 -1.81 -7.90 26.87
CA LEU A 235 -2.03 -9.35 26.95
C LEU A 235 -3.10 -9.71 27.99
N GLN A 236 -3.59 -8.74 28.76
CA GLN A 236 -4.61 -8.97 29.77
C GLN A 236 -6.01 -8.83 29.19
N LEU A 237 -6.87 -9.82 29.41
CA LEU A 237 -8.27 -9.75 28.98
C LEU A 237 -9.02 -8.53 29.54
N ARG A 238 -8.68 -8.12 30.78
CA ARG A 238 -9.31 -6.99 31.47
C ARG A 238 -9.16 -5.65 30.73
N THR A 239 -8.03 -5.41 30.05
CA THR A 239 -7.84 -4.14 29.34
C THR A 239 -8.77 -4.03 28.14
N TRP A 240 -8.96 -5.11 27.40
CA TRP A 240 -9.87 -5.16 26.26
C TRP A 240 -11.34 -5.09 26.66
N THR A 241 -11.72 -5.69 27.78
CA THR A 241 -13.10 -5.59 28.27
C THR A 241 -13.42 -4.18 28.75
N TYR A 242 -12.50 -3.53 29.50
CA TYR A 242 -12.68 -2.13 29.89
C TYR A 242 -12.66 -1.18 28.69
N ALA A 243 -11.77 -1.39 27.73
CA ALA A 243 -11.75 -0.61 26.49
C ALA A 243 -13.06 -0.76 25.72
N SER A 244 -13.58 -1.99 25.56
CA SER A 244 -14.88 -2.23 24.92
C SER A 244 -16.02 -1.50 25.65
N ALA A 245 -16.03 -1.58 26.99
CA ALA A 245 -17.05 -0.94 27.82
C ALA A 245 -17.05 0.59 27.70
N ILE A 246 -15.90 1.21 27.44
CA ILE A 246 -15.78 2.66 27.21
C ILE A 246 -16.09 3.04 25.75
N LEU A 247 -15.60 2.24 24.79
CA LEU A 247 -15.77 2.52 23.37
C LEU A 247 -17.23 2.37 22.91
N LEU A 248 -17.99 1.47 23.53
CA LEU A 248 -19.39 1.23 23.19
C LEU A 248 -20.29 2.48 23.42
N PRO A 249 -20.35 3.09 24.62
CA PRO A 249 -21.14 4.30 24.84
C PRO A 249 -20.62 5.49 24.02
N LEU A 250 -19.29 5.64 23.89
CA LEU A 250 -18.71 6.66 23.01
C LEU A 250 -19.14 6.45 21.55
N GLY A 251 -19.19 5.21 21.07
CA GLY A 251 -19.64 4.86 19.72
C GLY A 251 -21.10 5.23 19.48
N ILE A 252 -21.98 4.99 20.47
CA ILE A 252 -23.39 5.38 20.41
C ILE A 252 -23.52 6.91 20.37
N ILE A 253 -22.85 7.63 21.27
CA ILE A 253 -22.88 9.10 21.30
C ILE A 253 -22.31 9.67 19.99
N GLY A 254 -21.20 9.10 19.51
CA GLY A 254 -20.53 9.51 18.28
C GLY A 254 -21.39 9.29 17.03
N THR A 255 -22.08 8.15 16.93
CA THR A 255 -22.98 7.88 15.80
C THR A 255 -24.20 8.79 15.79
N TRP A 256 -24.81 9.02 16.95
CA TRP A 256 -25.90 9.98 17.10
C TRP A 256 -25.48 11.38 16.67
N TRP A 257 -24.31 11.84 17.13
CA TRP A 257 -23.80 13.15 16.80
C TRP A 257 -23.41 13.29 15.33
N ALA A 258 -22.74 12.27 14.76
CA ALA A 258 -22.43 12.21 13.34
C ALA A 258 -23.70 12.22 12.47
N MET A 259 -24.77 11.54 12.89
CA MET A 259 -26.05 11.51 12.17
C MET A 259 -26.73 12.89 12.13
N GLN A 260 -26.69 13.65 13.22
CA GLN A 260 -27.16 15.04 13.25
C GLN A 260 -26.31 15.96 12.36
N ARG A 261 -24.99 15.83 12.44
CA ARG A 261 -24.04 16.71 11.75
C ARG A 261 -23.86 16.42 10.26
N ASN A 262 -24.12 15.20 9.81
CA ASN A 262 -24.07 14.81 8.40
C ASN A 262 -24.98 15.68 7.50
N ARG A 263 -26.05 16.27 8.06
CA ARG A 263 -26.93 17.22 7.35
C ARG A 263 -26.25 18.54 6.98
N HIS A 264 -25.15 18.90 7.65
CA HIS A 264 -24.45 20.17 7.46
C HIS A 264 -23.24 20.05 6.51
N ILE A 265 -22.95 18.84 6.02
CA ILE A 265 -21.86 18.62 5.07
C ILE A 265 -22.22 19.26 3.72
N GLY A 266 -21.43 20.26 3.31
CA GLY A 266 -21.63 20.98 2.05
C GLY A 266 -21.35 20.12 0.82
N SER A 267 -22.07 20.37 -0.28
CA SER A 267 -21.92 19.67 -1.56
C SER A 267 -20.49 19.69 -2.11
N ARG A 268 -19.77 20.81 -1.95
CA ARG A 268 -18.35 20.95 -2.33
C ARG A 268 -17.44 19.96 -1.59
N SER A 269 -17.71 19.70 -0.32
CA SER A 269 -16.91 18.74 0.46
C SER A 269 -17.18 17.30 0.04
N LEU A 270 -18.45 16.94 -0.20
CA LEU A 270 -18.85 15.62 -0.74
C LEU A 270 -18.21 15.35 -2.11
N ARG A 271 -18.18 16.37 -2.99
CA ARG A 271 -17.53 16.30 -4.29
C ARG A 271 -16.02 16.03 -4.16
N SER A 272 -15.32 16.87 -3.40
CA SER A 272 -13.85 16.74 -3.26
C SER A 272 -13.43 15.42 -2.62
N SER A 273 -14.24 14.86 -1.71
CA SER A 273 -14.04 13.52 -1.15
C SER A 273 -14.29 12.42 -2.20
N GLY A 274 -15.32 12.55 -3.04
CA GLY A 274 -15.57 11.63 -4.15
C GLY A 274 -14.45 11.61 -5.19
N GLU A 275 -13.94 12.77 -5.60
CA GLU A 275 -12.77 12.88 -6.48
C GLU A 275 -11.53 12.22 -5.88
N LYS A 276 -11.26 12.48 -4.59
CA LYS A 276 -10.13 11.85 -3.88
C LYS A 276 -10.29 10.35 -3.71
N GLN A 277 -11.50 9.85 -3.50
CA GLN A 277 -11.75 8.41 -3.42
C GLN A 277 -11.54 7.74 -4.77
N GLN A 278 -11.99 8.34 -5.87
CA GLN A 278 -11.75 7.81 -7.22
C GLN A 278 -10.26 7.81 -7.56
N LEU A 279 -9.55 8.88 -7.22
CA LEU A 279 -8.09 8.94 -7.35
C LEU A 279 -7.42 7.86 -6.48
N ALA A 280 -7.83 7.69 -5.23
CA ALA A 280 -7.28 6.67 -4.33
C ALA A 280 -7.54 5.24 -4.83
N LEU A 281 -8.74 4.94 -5.29
CA LEU A 281 -9.07 3.64 -5.87
C LEU A 281 -8.31 3.40 -7.18
N GLY A 282 -8.22 4.41 -8.05
CA GLY A 282 -7.42 4.36 -9.27
C GLY A 282 -5.95 4.09 -8.97
N THR A 283 -5.40 4.74 -7.94
CA THR A 283 -4.02 4.48 -7.49
C THR A 283 -3.82 3.07 -6.93
N LEU A 284 -4.78 2.55 -6.18
CA LEU A 284 -4.70 1.19 -5.64
C LEU A 284 -4.78 0.15 -6.77
N MET A 285 -5.69 0.34 -7.73
CA MET A 285 -5.84 -0.55 -8.89
C MET A 285 -4.62 -0.54 -9.81
N GLN A 286 -3.96 0.61 -9.95
CA GLN A 286 -2.73 0.74 -10.74
C GLN A 286 -1.47 0.40 -9.95
N ALA A 287 -1.59 0.04 -8.66
CA ALA A 287 -0.50 -0.06 -7.71
C ALA A 287 0.41 1.19 -7.70
N ASP A 288 -0.15 2.34 -8.09
CA ASP A 288 0.56 3.59 -8.24
C ASP A 288 0.24 4.52 -7.06
N GLY A 289 0.95 4.36 -5.93
CA GLY A 289 0.77 5.18 -4.72
C GLY A 289 1.03 6.70 -4.87
N ARG A 290 1.30 7.18 -6.09
CA ARG A 290 1.71 8.55 -6.40
C ARG A 290 0.56 9.56 -6.35
N ALA A 291 -0.64 9.21 -6.83
CA ALA A 291 -1.75 10.19 -6.83
C ALA A 291 -2.32 10.42 -5.41
N ALA A 292 -2.20 9.44 -4.52
CA ALA A 292 -2.62 9.54 -3.12
C ALA A 292 -1.68 10.43 -2.26
N THR A 293 -0.43 10.66 -2.69
CA THR A 293 0.60 11.35 -1.91
C THR A 293 1.20 12.57 -2.63
N GLY A 294 0.46 13.14 -3.59
CA GLY A 294 0.87 14.32 -4.34
C GLY A 294 1.38 15.45 -3.43
N PRO A 295 2.61 15.95 -3.63
CA PRO A 295 3.16 17.00 -2.79
C PRO A 295 2.35 18.30 -2.94
N SER A 296 2.16 19.03 -1.84
CA SER A 296 1.54 20.36 -1.89
C SER A 296 2.34 21.28 -2.81
N ALA A 297 1.67 22.25 -3.46
CA ALA A 297 2.29 23.21 -4.38
C ALA A 297 3.52 23.91 -3.76
N VAL A 298 3.49 24.18 -2.45
CA VAL A 298 4.60 24.76 -1.68
C VAL A 298 5.80 23.81 -1.58
N ALA A 299 5.55 22.52 -1.35
CA ALA A 299 6.61 21.50 -1.33
C ALA A 299 7.22 21.30 -2.72
N ILE A 300 6.40 21.37 -3.78
CA ILE A 300 6.88 21.36 -5.17
C ILE A 300 7.79 22.57 -5.44
N GLY A 301 7.42 23.76 -4.97
CA GLY A 301 8.22 24.98 -5.11
C GLY A 301 9.59 24.89 -4.43
N ARG A 302 9.66 24.39 -3.19
CA ARG A 302 10.94 24.17 -2.47
C ARG A 302 11.79 23.09 -3.15
N ARG A 303 11.18 21.96 -3.54
CA ARG A 303 11.85 20.89 -4.29
C ARG A 303 12.35 21.36 -5.65
N ARG A 304 11.64 22.29 -6.30
CA ARG A 304 12.06 22.90 -7.57
C ARG A 304 13.36 23.66 -7.40
N ARG A 305 13.49 24.50 -6.37
CA ARG A 305 14.72 25.28 -6.08
C ARG A 305 15.90 24.38 -5.71
N HIS A 306 15.69 23.39 -4.84
CA HIS A 306 16.76 22.50 -4.39
C HIS A 306 17.19 21.53 -5.51
N GLY A 307 16.23 20.97 -6.25
CA GLY A 307 16.51 20.09 -7.37
C GLY A 307 17.20 20.79 -8.54
N THR A 308 16.92 22.08 -8.78
CA THR A 308 17.63 22.85 -9.82
C THR A 308 19.09 23.08 -9.49
N LEU A 309 19.45 23.22 -8.21
CA LEU A 309 20.84 23.39 -7.77
C LEU A 309 21.64 22.09 -7.93
N ILE A 310 21.08 20.98 -7.47
CA ILE A 310 21.74 19.66 -7.54
C ILE A 310 21.86 19.17 -8.99
N ALA A 311 20.84 19.41 -9.81
CA ALA A 311 20.81 18.96 -11.20
C ALA A 311 21.39 19.98 -12.19
N ALA A 312 21.93 21.12 -11.75
CA ALA A 312 22.45 22.17 -12.62
C ALA A 312 23.64 21.71 -13.48
N ARG A 313 24.50 20.84 -12.92
CA ARG A 313 25.74 20.37 -13.55
C ARG A 313 25.57 19.04 -14.31
N LEU A 314 24.38 18.46 -14.30
CA LEU A 314 24.11 17.19 -14.97
C LEU A 314 23.76 17.38 -16.46
N PRO A 315 24.12 16.42 -17.33
CA PRO A 315 23.66 16.40 -18.72
C PRO A 315 22.13 16.47 -18.79
N VAL A 316 21.57 17.05 -19.85
CA VAL A 316 20.14 17.38 -19.97
C VAL A 316 19.21 16.21 -19.61
N ILE A 317 19.51 14.99 -20.07
CA ILE A 317 18.69 13.80 -19.79
C ILE A 317 18.79 13.36 -18.33
N TRP A 318 20.01 13.32 -17.77
CA TRP A 318 20.23 13.04 -16.35
C TRP A 318 19.57 14.08 -15.46
N ARG A 319 19.59 15.34 -15.88
CA ARG A 319 18.89 16.44 -15.21
C ARG A 319 17.38 16.25 -15.21
N ILE A 320 16.78 15.83 -16.33
CA ILE A 320 15.33 15.53 -16.40
C ILE A 320 14.98 14.39 -15.44
N LEU A 321 15.74 13.28 -15.47
CA LEU A 321 15.50 12.13 -14.61
C LEU A 321 15.68 12.47 -13.12
N ALA A 322 16.77 13.16 -12.75
CA ALA A 322 17.04 13.58 -11.38
C ALA A 322 15.97 14.58 -10.87
N LEU A 323 15.58 15.55 -11.70
CA LEU A 323 14.50 16.48 -11.35
C LEU A 323 13.17 15.74 -11.20
N ARG A 324 12.91 14.70 -11.99
CA ARG A 324 11.69 13.90 -11.88
C ARG A 324 11.69 13.07 -10.61
N LEU A 325 12.79 12.38 -10.31
CA LEU A 325 13.01 11.68 -9.04
C LEU A 325 12.71 12.62 -7.85
N MET A 326 13.28 13.83 -7.84
CA MET A 326 13.14 14.79 -6.75
C MET A 326 11.79 15.50 -6.68
N ARG A 327 11.24 15.96 -7.82
CA ARG A 327 9.99 16.75 -7.86
C ARG A 327 8.78 15.87 -7.56
N ALA A 328 8.67 14.74 -8.25
CA ALA A 328 7.58 13.80 -8.05
C ALA A 328 7.74 12.98 -6.76
N GLY A 329 8.94 12.97 -6.16
CA GLY A 329 9.17 12.38 -4.84
C GLY A 329 9.29 10.86 -4.86
N TYR A 330 9.66 10.26 -6.00
CA TYR A 330 9.90 8.82 -6.17
C TYR A 330 10.99 8.28 -5.22
N TRP A 331 11.89 9.14 -4.73
CA TRP A 331 12.91 8.75 -3.74
C TRP A 331 12.37 8.62 -2.33
N ARG A 332 11.21 9.21 -2.02
CA ARG A 332 10.72 9.32 -0.63
C ARG A 332 10.25 7.97 -0.08
N THR A 333 9.65 7.15 -0.93
CA THR A 333 9.19 5.80 -0.59
C THR A 333 10.38 4.88 -0.33
N THR A 334 11.39 4.89 -1.21
CA THR A 334 12.62 4.10 -1.04
C THR A 334 13.45 4.60 0.14
N ALA A 335 13.70 5.90 0.27
CA ALA A 335 14.44 6.45 1.40
C ALA A 335 13.70 6.28 2.74
N GLY A 336 12.38 6.47 2.74
CA GLY A 336 11.55 6.23 3.93
C GLY A 336 11.59 4.76 4.36
N TYR A 337 11.58 3.83 3.41
CA TYR A 337 11.74 2.41 3.69
C TYR A 337 13.13 2.07 4.25
N LEU A 338 14.20 2.59 3.64
CA LEU A 338 15.57 2.41 4.14
C LEU A 338 15.72 2.94 5.57
N LEU A 339 15.23 4.15 5.85
CA LEU A 339 15.26 4.72 7.20
C LEU A 339 14.44 3.89 8.19
N LEU A 340 13.27 3.38 7.78
CA LEU A 340 12.44 2.53 8.61
C LEU A 340 13.15 1.22 8.96
N VAL A 341 13.73 0.54 7.96
CA VAL A 341 14.46 -0.72 8.15
C VAL A 341 15.66 -0.50 9.06
N MET A 342 16.44 0.56 8.83
CA MET A 342 17.59 0.89 9.67
C MET A 342 17.20 1.23 11.11
N ALA A 343 16.10 1.96 11.31
CA ALA A 343 15.59 2.27 12.64
C ALA A 343 15.07 1.02 13.36
N LEU A 344 14.34 0.14 12.67
CA LEU A 344 13.86 -1.13 13.22
C LEU A 344 15.03 -2.05 13.59
N ALA A 345 16.00 -2.20 12.68
CA ALA A 345 17.19 -3.01 12.87
C ALA A 345 18.06 -2.51 14.05
N ALA A 346 18.18 -1.19 14.21
CA ALA A 346 18.97 -0.62 15.29
C ALA A 346 18.27 -0.69 16.67
N ALA A 347 16.93 -0.63 16.69
CA ALA A 347 16.17 -0.47 17.93
C ALA A 347 15.55 -1.76 18.47
N VAL A 348 15.33 -2.79 17.63
CA VAL A 348 14.55 -3.98 17.99
C VAL A 348 15.41 -5.24 18.04
N ASP A 349 15.44 -5.91 19.19
CA ASP A 349 16.35 -7.03 19.49
C ASP A 349 16.06 -8.27 18.63
N GLN A 350 14.77 -8.58 18.40
CA GLN A 350 14.34 -9.76 17.64
C GLN A 350 14.51 -9.62 16.12
N VAL A 351 14.70 -8.40 15.60
CA VAL A 351 14.72 -8.13 14.16
C VAL A 351 16.06 -8.50 13.52
N ALA A 352 17.13 -8.69 14.30
CA ALA A 352 18.48 -9.00 13.83
C ALA A 352 18.66 -10.45 13.31
N ASN A 353 17.68 -11.01 12.60
CA ASN A 353 17.75 -12.36 12.01
C ASN A 353 18.13 -12.31 10.51
N PRO A 354 18.91 -13.27 9.99
CA PRO A 354 19.16 -13.37 8.54
C PRO A 354 17.90 -13.45 7.65
N LEU A 355 16.80 -14.03 8.13
CA LEU A 355 15.51 -14.09 7.42
C LEU A 355 14.85 -12.71 7.27
N SER A 356 14.98 -11.83 8.27
CA SER A 356 14.45 -10.47 8.19
C SER A 356 15.21 -9.66 7.13
N ALA A 357 16.53 -9.86 7.02
CA ALA A 357 17.36 -9.23 5.99
C ALA A 357 16.90 -9.62 4.58
N VAL A 358 16.59 -10.90 4.34
CA VAL A 358 16.02 -11.38 3.06
C VAL A 358 14.72 -10.65 2.73
N VAL A 359 13.82 -10.56 3.70
CA VAL A 359 12.55 -9.84 3.57
C VAL A 359 12.79 -8.37 3.22
N PHE A 360 13.76 -7.72 3.88
CA PHE A 360 14.09 -6.32 3.62
C PHE A 360 14.60 -6.09 2.19
N TYR A 361 15.48 -6.96 1.72
CA TYR A 361 15.96 -6.92 0.32
C TYR A 361 14.83 -7.17 -0.68
N ALA A 362 13.95 -8.14 -0.42
CA ALA A 362 12.83 -8.44 -1.31
C ALA A 362 11.87 -7.24 -1.45
N ALA A 363 11.45 -6.66 -0.32
CA ALA A 363 10.58 -5.49 -0.34
C ALA A 363 11.26 -4.26 -0.99
N LEU A 364 12.55 -4.04 -0.73
CA LEU A 364 13.30 -2.98 -1.40
C LEU A 364 13.37 -3.20 -2.91
N GLY A 365 13.61 -4.42 -3.39
CA GLY A 365 13.67 -4.73 -4.82
C GLY A 365 12.36 -4.46 -5.55
N VAL A 366 11.21 -4.78 -4.93
CA VAL A 366 9.88 -4.44 -5.47
C VAL A 366 9.68 -2.92 -5.50
N LEU A 367 10.00 -2.22 -4.40
CA LEU A 367 9.89 -0.77 -4.33
C LEU A 367 10.78 -0.08 -5.36
N LEU A 368 12.01 -0.54 -5.57
CA LEU A 368 12.93 0.01 -6.56
C LEU A 368 12.38 -0.16 -7.98
N ALA A 369 11.89 -1.35 -8.33
CA ALA A 369 11.32 -1.61 -9.65
C ALA A 369 10.12 -0.68 -9.94
N LEU A 370 9.22 -0.49 -8.97
CA LEU A 370 8.03 0.37 -9.11
C LEU A 370 8.36 1.87 -9.11
N ASN A 371 9.32 2.32 -8.31
CA ASN A 371 9.66 3.75 -8.24
C ASN A 371 10.54 4.18 -9.42
N LEU A 372 11.54 3.38 -9.81
CA LEU A 372 12.44 3.71 -10.92
C LEU A 372 11.73 3.60 -12.28
N SER A 373 10.82 2.62 -12.45
CA SER A 373 10.00 2.53 -13.67
C SER A 373 9.19 3.81 -13.89
N GLY A 374 8.62 4.35 -12.81
CA GLY A 374 7.92 5.62 -12.81
C GLY A 374 8.77 6.78 -13.30
N VAL A 375 10.06 6.85 -12.90
CA VAL A 375 11.00 7.91 -13.31
C VAL A 375 11.40 7.79 -14.78
N ILE A 376 11.50 6.57 -15.29
CA ILE A 376 12.07 6.28 -16.61
C ILE A 376 11.01 6.17 -17.72
N ALA A 377 9.77 5.81 -17.39
CA ALA A 377 8.66 5.61 -18.34
C ALA A 377 8.60 6.57 -19.56
N PRO A 378 8.58 7.91 -19.42
CA PRO A 378 8.42 8.82 -20.54
C PRO A 378 9.60 8.80 -21.51
N LEU A 379 10.80 8.43 -21.08
CA LEU A 379 11.93 8.26 -21.99
C LEU A 379 11.75 7.03 -22.90
N LEU A 380 10.93 6.06 -22.49
CA LEU A 380 10.70 4.82 -23.22
C LEU A 380 9.37 4.81 -23.99
N THR A 381 8.35 5.52 -23.50
CA THR A 381 7.00 5.45 -24.05
C THR A 381 6.61 6.63 -24.93
N GLN A 382 7.27 7.79 -24.80
CA GLN A 382 6.90 9.00 -25.53
C GLN A 382 7.87 9.27 -26.70
N PRO A 383 7.47 9.00 -27.96
CA PRO A 383 8.33 9.25 -29.12
C PRO A 383 8.58 10.76 -29.36
N GLN A 384 7.71 11.64 -28.87
CA GLN A 384 7.89 13.08 -28.99
C GLN A 384 9.14 13.59 -28.23
N LEU A 385 9.53 12.92 -27.15
CA LEU A 385 10.73 13.26 -26.39
C LEU A 385 12.01 13.02 -27.19
N THR A 386 12.03 12.04 -28.10
CA THR A 386 13.21 11.79 -28.96
C THR A 386 13.41 12.95 -29.94
N GLN A 387 12.30 13.51 -30.45
CA GLN A 387 12.31 14.65 -31.36
C GLN A 387 12.72 15.94 -30.65
N HIS A 388 12.18 16.22 -29.46
CA HIS A 388 12.52 17.42 -28.69
C HIS A 388 13.95 17.42 -28.14
N LEU A 389 14.51 16.24 -27.83
CA LEU A 389 15.88 16.11 -27.31
C LEU A 389 16.93 15.93 -28.42
N GLY A 390 16.52 15.70 -29.67
CA GLY A 390 17.42 15.47 -30.80
C GLY A 390 18.30 14.23 -30.64
N GLN A 391 17.85 13.22 -29.89
CA GLN A 391 18.61 11.99 -29.63
C GLN A 391 17.87 10.74 -30.12
N SER A 392 18.64 9.72 -30.53
CA SER A 392 18.08 8.45 -30.93
C SER A 392 17.41 7.73 -29.75
N ALA A 393 16.34 6.99 -30.04
CA ALA A 393 15.62 6.20 -29.05
C ALA A 393 16.54 5.20 -28.32
N ALA A 394 17.53 4.64 -29.03
CA ALA A 394 18.53 3.76 -28.44
C ALA A 394 19.35 4.46 -27.34
N ARG A 395 19.86 5.68 -27.58
CA ARG A 395 20.60 6.44 -26.56
C ARG A 395 19.73 6.81 -25.35
N LEU A 396 18.45 7.10 -25.58
CA LEU A 396 17.51 7.36 -24.49
C LEU A 396 17.23 6.10 -23.65
N SER A 397 17.06 4.94 -24.28
CA SER A 397 16.91 3.67 -23.57
C SER A 397 18.18 3.26 -22.78
N GLN A 398 19.37 3.53 -23.33
CA GLN A 398 20.66 3.31 -22.68
C GLN A 398 20.83 4.18 -21.44
N THR A 399 20.57 5.49 -21.56
CA THR A 399 20.67 6.43 -20.44
C THR A 399 19.63 6.12 -19.35
N ALA A 400 18.42 5.71 -19.73
CA ALA A 400 17.41 5.18 -18.83
C ALA A 400 17.88 3.94 -18.06
N ALA A 401 18.45 2.96 -18.76
CA ALA A 401 18.99 1.74 -18.14
C ALA A 401 20.14 2.07 -17.17
N LEU A 402 21.09 2.92 -17.57
CA LEU A 402 22.18 3.37 -16.70
C LEU A 402 21.67 4.07 -15.44
N PHE A 403 20.66 4.93 -15.57
CA PHE A 403 20.05 5.61 -14.42
C PHE A 403 19.39 4.61 -13.46
N ALA A 404 18.67 3.61 -13.99
CA ALA A 404 18.05 2.56 -13.17
C ALA A 404 19.09 1.73 -12.41
N VAL A 405 20.19 1.35 -13.06
CA VAL A 405 21.28 0.58 -12.45
C VAL A 405 21.98 1.38 -11.36
N LEU A 406 22.31 2.64 -11.61
CA LEU A 406 22.96 3.47 -10.58
C LEU A 406 22.02 3.73 -9.39
N GLY A 407 20.74 4.03 -9.64
CA GLY A 407 19.76 4.26 -8.57
C GLY A 407 19.52 3.02 -7.70
N SER A 408 19.44 1.84 -8.32
CA SER A 408 19.29 0.57 -7.60
C SER A 408 20.57 0.18 -6.85
N ALA A 409 21.74 0.33 -7.46
CA ALA A 409 23.03 0.06 -6.82
C ALA A 409 23.24 0.92 -5.57
N VAL A 410 22.93 2.23 -5.61
CA VAL A 410 23.05 3.13 -4.45
C VAL A 410 22.08 2.74 -3.33
N ALA A 411 20.84 2.38 -3.65
CA ALA A 411 19.87 1.98 -2.63
C ALA A 411 20.22 0.64 -1.99
N LEU A 412 20.66 -0.33 -2.79
CA LEU A 412 21.08 -1.64 -2.29
C LEU A 412 22.39 -1.57 -1.49
N SER A 413 23.34 -0.74 -1.92
CA SER A 413 24.57 -0.52 -1.15
C SER A 413 24.31 0.19 0.17
N ALA A 414 23.38 1.16 0.20
CA ALA A 414 22.97 1.81 1.43
C ALA A 414 22.31 0.83 2.41
N LEU A 415 21.44 -0.06 1.93
CA LEU A 415 20.84 -1.10 2.78
C LEU A 415 21.88 -2.11 3.26
N THR A 416 22.69 -2.66 2.35
CA THR A 416 23.69 -3.70 2.66
C THR A 416 24.77 -3.17 3.58
N GLY A 417 25.29 -1.98 3.29
CA GLY A 417 26.26 -1.29 4.14
C GLY A 417 25.67 -0.90 5.50
N GLY A 418 24.42 -0.42 5.53
CA GLY A 418 23.72 -0.10 6.77
C GLY A 418 23.52 -1.33 7.67
N LEU A 419 23.01 -2.43 7.11
CA LEU A 419 22.83 -3.70 7.84
C LEU A 419 24.18 -4.30 8.27
N GLY A 420 25.24 -4.13 7.46
CA GLY A 420 26.60 -4.52 7.82
C GLY A 420 27.19 -3.70 8.97
N LEU A 421 26.97 -2.38 9.00
CA LEU A 421 27.39 -1.50 10.12
C LEU A 421 26.69 -1.86 11.43
N LEU A 422 25.43 -2.30 11.34
CA LEU A 422 24.69 -2.78 12.51
C LEU A 422 25.14 -4.17 12.96
N GLY A 423 25.87 -4.92 12.11
CA GLY A 423 26.30 -6.29 12.42
C GLY A 423 25.24 -7.36 12.12
N ILE A 424 24.19 -7.04 11.34
CA ILE A 424 23.19 -8.02 10.89
C ILE A 424 23.77 -8.90 9.77
N VAL A 425 24.60 -8.28 8.92
CA VAL A 425 25.19 -8.94 7.76
C VAL A 425 26.70 -9.05 7.95
N ASP A 426 27.22 -10.27 7.83
CA ASP A 426 28.65 -10.49 7.78
C ASP A 426 29.20 -10.06 6.40
N LEU A 427 30.07 -9.05 6.42
CA LEU A 427 30.75 -8.50 5.24
C LEU A 427 32.12 -9.15 4.98
N SER A 428 32.46 -10.25 5.67
CA SER A 428 33.69 -11.02 5.46
C SER A 428 33.97 -11.37 3.99
N ARG A 429 32.91 -11.60 3.20
CA ARG A 429 32.96 -11.88 1.75
C ARG A 429 32.59 -10.68 0.89
N PHE A 430 33.26 -9.56 1.11
CA PHE A 430 33.01 -8.28 0.42
C PHE A 430 32.87 -8.42 -1.11
N TRP A 431 33.76 -9.17 -1.76
CA TRP A 431 33.74 -9.35 -3.21
C TRP A 431 32.48 -10.05 -3.73
N LEU A 432 31.96 -11.05 -3.01
CA LEU A 432 30.71 -11.72 -3.38
C LEU A 432 29.50 -10.81 -3.17
N TRP A 433 29.51 -10.00 -2.10
CA TRP A 433 28.51 -8.96 -1.89
C TRP A 433 28.49 -7.95 -3.04
N CYS A 434 29.66 -7.49 -3.49
CA CYS A 434 29.76 -6.60 -4.66
C CYS A 434 29.19 -7.25 -5.93
N ALA A 435 29.53 -8.52 -6.20
CA ALA A 435 29.00 -9.24 -7.36
C ALA A 435 27.46 -9.41 -7.28
N ALA A 436 26.94 -9.78 -6.11
CA ALA A 436 25.50 -9.94 -5.88
C ALA A 436 24.74 -8.60 -5.99
N LEU A 437 25.33 -7.52 -5.47
CA LEU A 437 24.82 -6.15 -5.60
C LEU A 437 24.70 -5.72 -7.06
N VAL A 438 25.72 -5.98 -7.87
CA VAL A 438 25.71 -5.64 -9.31
C VAL A 438 24.62 -6.41 -10.04
N ILE A 439 24.46 -7.71 -9.78
CA ILE A 439 23.41 -8.52 -10.41
C ILE A 439 22.02 -8.08 -9.95
N GLY A 440 21.81 -7.82 -8.66
CA GLY A 440 20.54 -7.30 -8.14
C GLY A 440 20.20 -5.91 -8.68
N ALA A 441 21.19 -5.03 -8.85
CA ALA A 441 21.01 -3.72 -9.47
C ALA A 441 20.63 -3.83 -10.95
N LEU A 442 21.31 -4.69 -11.72
CA LEU A 442 20.97 -4.97 -13.11
C LEU A 442 19.58 -5.61 -13.26
N GLY A 443 19.21 -6.49 -12.34
CA GLY A 443 17.93 -7.18 -12.34
C GLY A 443 16.75 -6.28 -11.99
N SER A 444 16.89 -5.46 -10.95
CA SER A 444 15.92 -4.42 -10.61
C SER A 444 15.80 -3.35 -11.70
N ALA A 445 16.90 -3.01 -12.38
CA ALA A 445 16.88 -2.16 -13.56
C ALA A 445 16.10 -2.81 -14.71
N ALA A 446 16.38 -4.07 -15.05
CA ALA A 446 15.66 -4.82 -16.09
C ALA A 446 14.15 -4.88 -15.81
N ALA A 447 13.77 -5.15 -14.56
CA ALA A 447 12.39 -5.15 -14.13
C ALA A 447 11.75 -3.76 -14.22
N SER A 448 12.47 -2.71 -13.84
CA SER A 448 11.99 -1.33 -13.95
C SER A 448 11.76 -0.92 -15.40
N LEU A 449 12.62 -1.35 -16.32
CA LEU A 449 12.49 -1.10 -17.77
C LEU A 449 11.29 -1.84 -18.35
N GLY A 450 11.14 -3.13 -18.03
CA GLY A 450 9.99 -3.93 -18.45
C GLY A 450 8.67 -3.41 -17.89
N HIS A 451 8.68 -2.86 -16.68
CA HIS A 451 7.50 -2.21 -16.09
C HIS A 451 7.23 -0.82 -16.69
N ALA A 452 8.28 -0.07 -17.04
CA ALA A 452 8.18 1.28 -17.62
C ALA A 452 7.70 1.30 -19.08
N GLN A 453 7.99 0.26 -19.86
CA GLN A 453 7.55 0.12 -21.26
C GLN A 453 6.08 -0.28 -21.39
N ARG A 454 5.38 -0.48 -20.28
CA ARG A 454 3.94 -0.74 -20.29
C ARG A 454 3.23 0.51 -20.80
N LYS A 455 2.40 0.35 -21.84
CA LYS A 455 1.51 1.42 -22.30
C LYS A 455 0.49 1.73 -21.19
N GLU A 456 0.17 3.01 -20.98
CA GLU A 456 -0.95 3.42 -20.12
C GLU A 456 -2.21 2.68 -20.58
N ARG A 457 -2.84 1.98 -19.64
CA ARG A 457 -3.92 1.06 -19.96
C ARG A 457 -5.24 1.77 -20.01
N ASP A 458 -5.91 1.57 -21.12
CA ASP A 458 -7.33 1.77 -21.21
C ASP A 458 -8.04 0.57 -20.56
N TRP A 459 -8.27 0.66 -19.25
CA TRP A 459 -8.92 -0.39 -18.47
C TRP A 459 -10.34 -0.69 -18.98
N GLU A 460 -11.00 0.30 -19.61
CA GLU A 460 -12.29 0.09 -20.25
C GLU A 460 -12.16 -0.83 -21.47
N SER A 461 -11.09 -0.66 -22.27
CA SER A 461 -10.82 -1.58 -23.38
C SER A 461 -10.45 -2.98 -22.89
N LEU A 462 -9.66 -3.12 -21.82
CA LEU A 462 -9.21 -4.41 -21.29
C LEU A 462 -10.33 -5.18 -20.58
N LEU A 463 -11.15 -4.50 -19.78
CA LEU A 463 -12.31 -5.10 -19.13
C LEU A 463 -13.45 -5.32 -20.13
N GLY A 464 -13.59 -4.45 -21.14
CA GLY A 464 -14.55 -4.60 -22.23
C GLY A 464 -14.17 -5.68 -23.25
N SER A 465 -12.88 -5.97 -23.43
CA SER A 465 -12.38 -7.04 -24.31
C SER A 465 -12.12 -8.37 -23.58
N ALA A 466 -12.13 -8.38 -22.25
CA ALA A 466 -11.91 -9.59 -21.46
C ALA A 466 -13.15 -10.49 -21.57
N THR A 467 -13.07 -11.48 -22.46
CA THR A 467 -14.14 -12.46 -22.66
C THR A 467 -14.23 -13.48 -21.51
N SER A 468 -13.27 -13.51 -20.59
CA SER A 468 -13.30 -14.35 -19.38
C SER A 468 -12.41 -13.82 -18.26
N GLU A 469 -12.78 -14.10 -17.00
CA GLU A 469 -11.97 -13.77 -15.82
C GLU A 469 -10.54 -14.38 -15.88
N ALA A 470 -10.39 -15.51 -16.58
CA ALA A 470 -9.10 -16.15 -16.80
C ALA A 470 -8.14 -15.29 -17.66
N THR A 471 -8.66 -14.55 -18.64
CA THR A 471 -7.85 -13.61 -19.43
C THR A 471 -7.37 -12.42 -18.60
N ILE A 472 -8.22 -11.91 -17.70
CA ILE A 472 -7.85 -10.86 -16.74
C ILE A 472 -6.78 -11.40 -15.78
N GLY A 473 -6.97 -12.61 -15.24
CA GLY A 473 -6.00 -13.28 -14.37
C GLY A 473 -4.66 -13.53 -15.04
N PHE A 474 -4.65 -13.95 -16.31
CA PHE A 474 -3.42 -14.14 -17.09
C PHE A 474 -2.68 -12.82 -17.33
N VAL A 475 -3.41 -11.74 -17.63
CA VAL A 475 -2.83 -10.41 -17.77
C VAL A 475 -2.22 -9.95 -16.45
N LEU A 476 -2.93 -10.06 -15.33
CA LEU A 476 -2.41 -9.72 -14.00
C LEU A 476 -1.20 -10.58 -13.60
N PHE A 477 -1.20 -11.88 -13.93
CA PHE A 477 -0.08 -12.77 -13.69
C PHE A 477 1.15 -12.40 -14.53
N SER A 478 0.95 -12.07 -15.80
CA SER A 478 2.02 -11.60 -16.69
C SER A 478 2.68 -10.33 -16.16
N GLU A 479 1.93 -9.50 -15.45
CA GLU A 479 2.46 -8.29 -14.81
C GLU A 479 3.24 -8.55 -13.53
N LEU A 480 2.73 -9.43 -12.69
CA LEU A 480 3.46 -9.89 -11.50
C LEU A 480 4.74 -10.60 -11.91
N SER A 481 4.75 -11.28 -13.07
CA SER A 481 5.92 -12.00 -13.56
C SER A 481 7.17 -11.12 -13.69
N THR A 482 7.04 -9.84 -14.05
CA THR A 482 8.21 -8.94 -14.13
C THR A 482 8.80 -8.63 -12.76
N LEU A 483 7.96 -8.56 -11.73
CA LEU A 483 8.40 -8.36 -10.34
C LEU A 483 8.98 -9.66 -9.76
N VAL A 484 8.38 -10.81 -10.05
CA VAL A 484 8.91 -12.13 -9.66
C VAL A 484 10.29 -12.37 -10.27
N ARG A 485 10.48 -12.03 -11.54
CA ARG A 485 11.79 -12.08 -12.20
C ARG A 485 12.80 -11.13 -11.55
N ALA A 486 12.36 -9.96 -11.10
CA ALA A 486 13.20 -9.05 -10.31
C ALA A 486 13.65 -9.72 -9.01
N MET A 487 12.72 -10.35 -8.28
CA MET A 487 13.04 -11.07 -7.04
C MET A 487 14.04 -12.20 -7.25
N ALA A 488 13.92 -12.94 -8.36
CA ALA A 488 14.87 -13.99 -8.71
C ALA A 488 16.32 -13.48 -8.86
N THR A 489 16.53 -12.23 -9.29
CA THR A 489 17.89 -11.65 -9.40
C THR A 489 18.55 -11.34 -8.06
N PHE A 490 17.78 -11.28 -6.97
CA PHE A 490 18.29 -11.10 -5.62
C PHE A 490 18.68 -12.41 -4.93
N ALA A 491 18.47 -13.56 -5.58
CA ALA A 491 18.78 -14.87 -5.00
C ALA A 491 20.21 -15.00 -4.43
N PRO A 492 21.28 -14.45 -5.06
CA PRO A 492 22.63 -14.50 -4.50
C PRO A 492 22.74 -13.66 -3.22
N MET A 493 22.08 -12.50 -3.16
CA MET A 493 22.02 -11.69 -1.93
C MET A 493 21.24 -12.40 -0.83
N PHE A 494 20.14 -13.09 -1.18
CA PHE A 494 19.37 -13.87 -0.22
C PHE A 494 20.21 -15.03 0.35
N SER A 495 20.96 -15.74 -0.49
CA SER A 495 21.86 -16.80 -0.01
C SER A 495 22.99 -16.27 0.89
N LEU A 496 23.57 -15.11 0.57
CA LEU A 496 24.60 -14.49 1.41
C LEU A 496 24.04 -14.02 2.75
N ALA A 497 22.80 -13.51 2.76
CA ALA A 497 22.13 -13.12 3.99
C ALA A 497 21.78 -14.34 4.87
N LEU A 498 21.31 -15.44 4.28
CA LEU A 498 20.90 -16.65 5.02
C LEU A 498 22.06 -17.49 5.52
N SER A 499 23.12 -17.61 4.73
CA SER A 499 24.22 -18.53 4.99
C SER A 499 25.55 -17.90 4.55
N PRO A 500 26.13 -17.00 5.36
CA PRO A 500 27.35 -16.26 5.01
C PRO A 500 28.58 -17.19 4.87
N SER A 501 28.57 -18.36 5.52
CA SER A 501 29.67 -19.33 5.52
C SER A 501 29.67 -20.30 4.34
N THR A 502 28.53 -20.55 3.70
CA THR A 502 28.45 -21.49 2.57
C THR A 502 28.73 -20.80 1.25
N GLU A 503 29.41 -21.46 0.33
CA GLU A 503 29.52 -20.94 -1.04
C GLU A 503 28.15 -20.88 -1.72
N ILE A 504 27.90 -19.83 -2.50
CA ILE A 504 26.64 -19.66 -3.20
C ILE A 504 26.58 -20.71 -4.32
N ALA A 505 25.52 -21.52 -4.33
CA ALA A 505 25.32 -22.52 -5.35
C ALA A 505 25.32 -21.88 -6.75
N TRP A 506 26.15 -22.42 -7.67
CA TRP A 506 26.28 -21.94 -9.04
C TRP A 506 24.94 -21.76 -9.80
N PRO A 507 23.87 -22.57 -9.59
CA PRO A 507 22.60 -22.36 -10.30
C PRO A 507 21.94 -21.02 -9.96
N LEU A 508 22.11 -20.52 -8.73
CA LEU A 508 21.53 -19.24 -8.31
C LEU A 508 22.17 -18.07 -9.07
N TRP A 509 23.48 -18.12 -9.30
CA TRP A 509 24.19 -17.15 -10.13
C TRP A 509 23.70 -17.19 -11.58
N VAL A 510 23.52 -18.38 -12.15
CA VAL A 510 23.06 -18.56 -13.53
C VAL A 510 21.65 -18.01 -13.70
N ILE A 511 20.71 -18.42 -12.85
CA ILE A 511 19.31 -17.97 -12.91
C ILE A 511 19.24 -16.44 -12.77
N SER A 512 19.98 -15.88 -11.83
CA SER A 512 20.01 -14.42 -11.61
C SER A 512 20.58 -13.69 -12.82
N SER A 513 21.65 -14.21 -13.41
CA SER A 513 22.28 -13.62 -14.59
C SER A 513 21.38 -13.67 -15.84
N VAL A 514 20.59 -14.73 -16.02
CA VAL A 514 19.64 -14.82 -17.14
C VAL A 514 18.61 -13.69 -17.10
N PHE A 515 18.13 -13.33 -15.91
CA PHE A 515 17.15 -12.25 -15.76
C PHE A 515 17.74 -10.84 -15.82
N THR A 516 19.06 -10.67 -15.75
CA THR A 516 19.72 -9.36 -15.96
C THR A 516 20.01 -9.05 -17.43
N VAL A 517 19.99 -10.05 -18.31
CA VAL A 517 20.28 -9.93 -19.76
C VAL A 517 19.55 -8.77 -20.45
N PRO A 518 18.25 -8.47 -20.20
CA PRO A 518 17.56 -7.37 -20.87
C PRO A 518 18.20 -6.00 -20.59
N ALA A 519 18.61 -5.73 -19.36
CA ALA A 519 19.30 -4.48 -19.01
C ALA A 519 20.72 -4.46 -19.61
N LEU A 520 21.44 -5.59 -19.52
CA LEU A 520 22.78 -5.74 -20.08
C LEU A 520 22.81 -5.51 -21.60
N ARG A 521 21.85 -6.06 -22.35
CA ARG A 521 21.74 -5.84 -23.81
C ARG A 521 21.57 -4.37 -24.16
N LEU A 522 20.78 -3.63 -23.40
CA LEU A 522 20.59 -2.20 -23.63
C LEU A 522 21.88 -1.44 -23.34
N LEU A 523 22.59 -1.77 -22.26
CA LEU A 523 23.85 -1.11 -21.86
C LEU A 523 25.01 -1.36 -22.81
N VAL A 524 25.18 -2.59 -23.30
CA VAL A 524 26.27 -2.97 -24.22
C VAL A 524 25.97 -2.54 -25.66
N GLY A 525 24.71 -2.23 -25.98
CA GLY A 525 24.24 -1.94 -27.33
C GLY A 525 23.83 -3.21 -28.06
N GLU A 526 22.89 -3.08 -29.01
CA GLU A 526 22.52 -4.20 -29.87
C GLU A 526 23.75 -4.66 -30.64
N PHE A 527 24.21 -5.89 -30.39
CA PHE A 527 25.14 -6.54 -31.29
C PHE A 527 24.51 -6.53 -32.69
N PRO A 528 25.23 -6.07 -33.73
CA PRO A 528 24.68 -6.07 -35.07
C PRO A 528 24.20 -7.48 -35.37
N ARG A 529 22.88 -7.64 -35.54
CA ARG A 529 22.34 -8.85 -36.15
C ARG A 529 23.03 -8.93 -37.49
N ARG A 530 23.97 -9.87 -37.64
CA ARG A 530 24.48 -10.27 -38.95
C ARG A 530 23.24 -10.55 -39.78
N SER A 531 22.95 -9.66 -40.72
CA SER A 531 22.02 -9.90 -41.80
C SER A 531 22.50 -11.20 -42.44
N ARG A 532 21.76 -12.29 -42.23
CA ARG A 532 21.89 -13.45 -43.09
C ARG A 532 21.40 -12.97 -44.45
N GLY A 533 22.35 -12.81 -45.37
CA GLY A 533 22.09 -12.67 -46.79
C GLY A 533 21.50 -13.94 -47.36
#